data_AF-A0A2E6DX08-F1
#
_entry.id   AF-A0A2E6DX08-F1
#
_cell.length_a   1.000
_cell.length_b   1.000
_cell.length_c   1.000
_cell.angle_alpha   90.00
_cell.angle_beta   90.00
_cell.angle_gamma   90.00
#
_symmetry.space_group_name_H-M   'P 1'
#
loop_
_entity.id
_entity.type
_entity.pdbx_description
1 polymer ?
#
loop_
_entity_poly.entity_id
_entity_poly.type
_entity_poly.pdbx_seq_one_letter_code
_entity_poly.pdbx_strand_id
1 'polypeptide(L)'
;MAFNWTEAKVKKLAKLWGKNIPARDIAEKLGEGITRNAVIGKANRLGLNETKKQDKALEIDNTDKMFHLKIKGCRWPFGDPGTDDFRFCGKPQVLGKPYCAEHCMLAYRKKDMKN
;
A
#
# COMPACT_ATOMS: atom_id res chain seq x y z
N MET A 1 13.40 -9.23 -24.21
CA MET A 1 14.36 -8.21 -24.69
C MET A 1 14.46 -7.10 -23.66
N ALA A 2 15.66 -6.85 -23.12
CA ALA A 2 15.88 -5.83 -22.09
C ALA A 2 15.86 -4.44 -22.72
N PHE A 3 14.87 -3.65 -22.33
CA PHE A 3 14.77 -2.25 -22.73
C PHE A 3 15.82 -1.40 -21.99
N ASN A 4 16.65 -0.65 -22.73
CA ASN A 4 17.71 0.18 -22.14
C ASN A 4 17.24 1.64 -21.92
N TRP A 5 17.30 2.11 -20.68
CA TRP A 5 17.03 3.51 -20.33
C TRP A 5 18.19 4.40 -20.77
N THR A 6 18.10 4.98 -21.96
CA THR A 6 19.07 5.97 -22.43
C THR A 6 18.86 7.34 -21.78
N GLU A 7 19.92 8.14 -21.67
CA GLU A 7 19.85 9.50 -21.12
C GLU A 7 18.82 10.38 -21.83
N ALA A 8 18.69 10.24 -23.15
CA ALA A 8 17.68 10.94 -23.94
C ALA A 8 16.24 10.61 -23.48
N LYS A 9 15.97 9.33 -23.17
CA LYS A 9 14.65 8.90 -22.68
C LYS A 9 14.42 9.35 -21.24
N VAL A 10 15.45 9.36 -20.40
CA VAL A 10 15.39 9.88 -19.03
C VAL A 10 15.08 11.39 -19.02
N LYS A 11 15.74 12.17 -19.88
CA LYS A 11 15.48 13.60 -20.01
C LYS A 11 14.07 13.89 -20.52
N LYS A 12 13.58 13.10 -21.49
CA LYS A 12 12.21 13.19 -22.01
C LYS A 12 11.18 12.80 -20.94
N LEU A 13 11.44 11.74 -20.17
CA LEU A 13 10.63 11.34 -19.02
C LEU A 13 10.50 12.49 -18.02
N ALA A 14 11.62 13.06 -17.55
CA ALA A 14 11.61 14.15 -16.58
C ALA A 14 10.81 15.37 -17.06
N LYS A 15 10.96 15.74 -18.34
CA LYS A 15 10.21 16.84 -18.96
C LYS A 15 8.70 16.57 -19.03
N LEU A 16 8.29 15.35 -19.36
CA LEU A 16 6.88 14.99 -19.46
C LEU A 16 6.25 14.80 -18.07
N TRP A 17 7.01 14.30 -17.10
CA TRP A 17 6.59 14.12 -15.72
C TRP A 17 6.29 15.47 -15.05
N GLY A 18 7.16 16.47 -15.24
CA GLY A 18 6.93 17.84 -14.74
C GLY A 18 5.69 18.52 -15.33
N LYS A 19 5.23 18.07 -16.51
CA LYS A 19 3.97 18.53 -17.13
C LYS A 19 2.73 17.81 -16.61
N ASN A 20 2.87 16.97 -15.59
CA ASN A 20 1.79 16.16 -15.00
C ASN A 20 1.09 15.24 -16.01
N ILE A 21 1.80 14.80 -17.04
CA ILE A 21 1.26 13.87 -18.04
C ILE A 21 1.13 12.47 -17.41
N PRO A 22 0.05 11.71 -17.68
CA PRO A 22 -0.12 10.38 -17.12
C PRO A 22 0.99 9.43 -17.58
N ALA A 23 1.41 8.53 -16.69
CA ALA A 23 2.50 7.59 -16.99
C ALA A 23 2.25 6.67 -18.21
N ARG A 24 0.97 6.39 -18.56
CA ARG A 24 0.61 5.65 -19.77
C ARG A 24 0.97 6.45 -21.04
N ASP A 25 0.61 7.73 -21.07
CA ASP A 25 0.83 8.60 -22.23
C ASP A 25 2.32 8.92 -22.37
N ILE A 26 3.04 8.93 -21.24
CA ILE A 26 4.50 9.03 -21.25
C ILE A 26 5.13 7.76 -21.84
N ALA A 27 4.64 6.56 -21.50
CA ALA A 27 5.11 5.31 -22.07
C ALA A 27 4.96 5.29 -23.60
N GLU A 28 3.78 5.66 -24.12
CA GLU A 28 3.52 5.77 -25.56
C GLU A 28 4.50 6.75 -26.25
N LYS A 29 4.80 7.88 -25.60
CA LYS A 29 5.72 8.90 -26.12
C LYS A 29 7.20 8.51 -26.06
N LEU A 30 7.57 7.60 -25.17
CA LEU A 30 8.96 7.16 -25.00
C LEU A 30 9.31 5.96 -25.92
N GLY A 31 8.30 5.26 -26.44
CA GLY A 31 8.42 4.26 -27.51
C GLY A 31 8.26 2.81 -27.04
N GLU A 32 8.46 1.88 -27.97
CA GLU A 32 8.23 0.45 -27.78
C GLU A 32 9.04 -0.16 -26.64
N GLY A 33 8.41 -1.09 -25.90
CA GLY A 33 9.02 -1.79 -24.77
C GLY A 33 8.98 -1.05 -23.43
N ILE A 34 8.43 0.17 -23.37
CA ILE A 34 8.26 0.93 -22.13
C ILE A 34 6.83 0.77 -21.66
N THR A 35 6.65 0.13 -20.51
CA THR A 35 5.33 0.02 -19.87
C THR A 35 5.08 1.20 -18.95
N ARG A 36 3.81 1.48 -18.64
CA ARG A 36 3.40 2.44 -17.59
C ARG A 36 4.18 2.21 -16.28
N ASN A 37 4.38 0.96 -15.88
CA ASN A 37 5.07 0.60 -14.65
C ASN A 37 6.57 0.90 -14.72
N ALA A 38 7.20 0.70 -15.89
CA ALA A 38 8.58 1.09 -16.11
C ALA A 38 8.78 2.61 -15.97
N VAL A 39 7.84 3.41 -16.49
CA VAL A 39 7.83 4.88 -16.35
C VAL A 39 7.70 5.29 -14.88
N ILE A 40 6.70 4.77 -14.16
CA ILE A 40 6.48 5.08 -12.74
C ILE A 40 7.72 4.69 -11.92
N GLY A 41 8.22 3.48 -12.13
CA GLY A 41 9.40 2.99 -11.42
C GLY A 41 10.64 3.85 -11.69
N LYS A 42 10.86 4.27 -12.94
CA LYS A 42 12.00 5.14 -13.27
C LYS A 42 11.82 6.54 -12.67
N ALA A 43 10.62 7.12 -12.71
CA ALA A 43 10.36 8.43 -12.11
C ALA A 43 10.57 8.43 -10.59
N ASN A 44 10.12 7.37 -9.89
CA ASN A 44 10.37 7.19 -8.46
C ASN A 44 11.86 7.10 -8.16
N ARG A 45 12.62 6.29 -8.92
CA ARG A 45 14.08 6.15 -8.77
C ARG A 45 14.86 7.44 -9.07
N LEU A 46 14.24 8.38 -9.79
CA LEU A 46 14.82 9.70 -10.09
C LEU A 46 14.39 10.80 -9.11
N GLY A 47 13.62 10.47 -8.07
CA GLY A 47 13.14 11.45 -7.07
C GLY A 47 12.14 12.47 -7.63
N LEU A 48 11.57 12.26 -8.83
CA LEU A 48 10.67 13.21 -9.49
C LEU A 48 9.29 13.36 -8.79
N ASN A 49 9.05 12.61 -7.72
CA ASN A 49 7.79 12.58 -6.98
C ASN A 49 7.88 13.22 -5.58
N GLU A 50 9.05 13.67 -5.14
CA GLU A 50 9.28 14.13 -3.76
C GLU A 50 8.77 15.56 -3.46
N THR A 51 8.10 16.23 -4.40
CA THR A 51 7.62 17.62 -4.24
C THR A 51 6.13 17.77 -3.98
N LYS A 52 5.36 16.69 -3.78
CA LYS A 52 3.95 16.78 -3.34
C LYS A 52 3.71 16.04 -2.03
N LYS A 53 4.39 16.47 -0.97
CA LYS A 53 3.83 16.33 0.37
C LYS A 53 2.74 17.40 0.49
N GLN A 54 1.53 17.10 0.01
CA GLN A 54 0.38 17.87 0.45
C GLN A 54 0.26 17.58 1.95
N ASP A 55 0.50 18.60 2.78
CA ASP A 55 0.16 18.62 4.20
C ASP A 55 -1.37 18.53 4.32
N LYS A 56 -1.94 17.38 3.98
CA LYS A 56 -3.34 17.08 4.24
C LYS A 56 -3.37 16.55 5.66
N ALA A 57 -3.59 17.46 6.61
CA ALA A 57 -4.08 17.11 7.94
C ALA A 57 -5.31 16.22 7.74
N LEU A 58 -5.12 14.91 7.88
CA LEU A 58 -6.16 13.92 7.77
C LEU A 58 -6.55 13.55 9.20
N GLU A 59 -7.76 13.95 9.55
CA GLU A 59 -8.59 13.38 10.61
C GLU A 59 -8.29 11.89 10.77
N ILE A 60 -8.13 11.42 12.01
CA ILE A 60 -7.83 10.02 12.36
C ILE A 60 -9.07 9.16 12.09
N ASP A 61 -9.35 8.95 10.80
CA ASP A 61 -10.19 7.88 10.31
C ASP A 61 -9.36 6.60 10.38
N ASN A 62 -9.76 5.67 11.25
CA ASN A 62 -9.19 4.33 11.40
C ASN A 62 -9.49 3.43 10.17
N THR A 63 -9.46 3.98 8.96
CA THR A 63 -9.43 3.20 7.73
C THR A 63 -8.00 2.70 7.53
N ASP A 64 -7.74 1.58 8.18
CA ASP A 64 -6.70 0.61 7.89
C ASP A 64 -6.72 0.26 6.39
N LYS A 65 -6.00 1.05 5.57
CA LYS A 65 -5.91 0.90 4.10
C LYS A 65 -5.15 -0.36 3.65
N MET A 66 -4.91 -1.32 4.53
CA MET A 66 -4.24 -2.58 4.18
C MET A 66 -5.14 -3.81 4.25
N PHE A 67 -6.27 -3.75 4.96
CA PHE A 67 -7.27 -4.83 4.97
C PHE A 67 -8.68 -4.25 5.05
N HIS A 68 -9.27 -3.98 3.88
CA HIS A 68 -10.66 -3.53 3.71
C HIS A 68 -11.66 -4.65 4.02
N LEU A 69 -11.59 -5.28 5.19
CA LEU A 69 -12.75 -5.96 5.74
C LEU A 69 -13.66 -4.86 6.29
N LYS A 70 -14.90 -4.77 5.78
CA LYS A 70 -16.00 -3.95 6.34
C LYS A 70 -16.41 -4.39 7.75
N ILE A 71 -15.54 -5.07 8.48
CA ILE A 71 -15.78 -5.60 9.80
C ILE A 71 -15.44 -4.49 10.79
N LYS A 72 -16.50 -3.96 11.40
CA LYS A 72 -16.40 -3.10 12.57
C LYS A 72 -16.10 -3.98 13.78
N GLY A 73 -15.05 -3.66 14.53
CA GLY A 73 -14.69 -4.38 15.75
C GLY A 73 -13.61 -5.46 15.58
N CYS A 74 -13.44 -6.27 16.63
CA CYS A 74 -12.34 -7.20 16.82
C CYS A 74 -12.31 -8.26 15.72
N ARG A 75 -11.15 -8.37 15.06
CA ARG A 75 -10.92 -9.26 13.92
C ARG A 75 -10.39 -10.64 14.33
N TRP A 76 -10.72 -11.12 15.53
CA TRP A 76 -10.33 -12.46 15.97
C TRP A 76 -11.25 -13.50 15.30
N PRO A 77 -10.71 -14.47 14.55
CA PRO A 77 -11.51 -15.49 13.88
C PRO A 77 -11.93 -16.59 14.86
N PHE A 78 -13.17 -17.05 14.71
CA PHE A 78 -13.68 -18.28 15.30
C PHE A 78 -14.04 -19.24 14.18
N GLY A 79 -13.74 -20.52 14.38
CA GLY A 79 -13.93 -21.56 13.38
C GLY A 79 -12.88 -21.55 12.26
N ASP A 80 -12.98 -22.54 11.39
CA ASP A 80 -12.07 -22.72 10.25
C ASP A 80 -12.60 -22.00 9.01
N PRO A 81 -11.72 -21.33 8.23
CA PRO A 81 -12.10 -20.71 6.97
C PRO A 81 -12.73 -21.73 6.01
N GLY A 82 -14.00 -21.54 5.66
CA GLY A 82 -14.75 -22.44 4.76
C GLY A 82 -15.89 -23.22 5.45
N THR A 83 -16.05 -23.06 6.76
CA THR A 83 -17.22 -23.55 7.51
C THR A 83 -18.28 -22.45 7.66
N ASP A 84 -19.55 -22.83 7.79
CA ASP A 84 -20.66 -21.88 8.05
C ASP A 84 -20.53 -21.18 9.42
N ASP A 85 -19.80 -21.80 10.36
CA ASP A 85 -19.52 -21.23 11.69
C ASP A 85 -18.36 -20.20 11.67
N PHE A 86 -17.72 -19.97 10.52
CA PHE A 86 -16.62 -19.01 10.44
C PHE A 86 -17.12 -17.58 10.68
N ARG A 87 -16.71 -16.99 11.80
CA ARG A 87 -17.13 -15.65 12.22
C ARG A 87 -16.04 -14.90 12.97
N PHE A 88 -16.14 -13.58 13.00
CA PHE A 88 -15.23 -12.72 13.75
C PHE A 88 -15.85 -12.24 15.06
N CYS A 89 -15.01 -11.98 16.05
CA CYS A 89 -15.44 -11.55 17.39
C CYS A 89 -16.31 -10.28 17.40
N GLY A 90 -15.96 -9.23 16.65
CA GLY A 90 -16.78 -8.02 16.55
C GLY A 90 -16.82 -7.09 17.78
N LYS A 91 -16.28 -7.50 18.94
CA LYS A 91 -16.14 -6.62 20.14
C LYS A 91 -15.34 -5.33 19.83
N PRO A 92 -15.50 -4.23 20.58
CA PRO A 92 -14.72 -3.00 20.34
C PRO A 92 -13.21 -3.25 20.30
N GLN A 93 -12.54 -2.68 19.30
CA GLN A 93 -11.09 -2.77 19.14
C GLN A 93 -10.39 -1.87 20.17
N VAL A 94 -9.22 -2.31 20.63
CA VAL A 94 -8.29 -1.42 21.34
C VAL A 94 -7.72 -0.42 20.33
N LEU A 95 -7.57 0.84 20.74
CA LEU A 95 -7.02 1.89 19.88
C LEU A 95 -5.67 1.47 19.27
N GLY A 96 -5.57 1.59 17.95
CA GLY A 96 -4.37 1.20 17.19
C GLY A 96 -4.10 -0.31 17.10
N LYS A 97 -5.04 -1.18 17.51
CA LYS A 97 -4.90 -2.64 17.43
C LYS A 97 -6.12 -3.28 16.75
N PRO A 98 -5.97 -4.40 16.03
CA PRO A 98 -7.06 -5.04 15.30
C PRO A 98 -8.00 -5.89 16.18
N TYR A 99 -7.71 -6.03 17.48
CA TYR A 99 -8.41 -6.92 18.39
C TYR A 99 -8.97 -6.17 19.62
N CYS A 100 -9.95 -6.78 20.31
CA CYS A 100 -10.40 -6.32 21.62
C CYS A 100 -9.36 -6.64 22.71
N ALA A 101 -9.53 -6.09 23.91
CA ALA A 101 -8.57 -6.25 25.01
C ALA A 101 -8.22 -7.73 25.29
N GLU A 102 -9.23 -8.59 25.34
CA GLU A 102 -9.11 -10.04 25.54
C GLU A 102 -8.26 -10.70 24.44
N HIS A 103 -8.62 -10.49 23.18
CA HIS A 103 -7.91 -11.08 22.05
C HIS A 103 -6.55 -10.45 21.78
N CYS A 104 -6.30 -9.20 22.21
CA CYS A 104 -4.97 -8.61 22.21
C CYS A 104 -4.01 -9.39 23.12
N MET A 105 -4.46 -9.83 24.30
CA MET A 105 -3.60 -10.59 25.21
C MET A 105 -3.18 -11.94 24.61
N LEU A 106 -4.11 -12.60 23.89
CA LEU A 106 -3.84 -13.86 23.22
C LEU A 106 -2.90 -13.68 22.01
N ALA A 107 -3.13 -12.66 21.19
CA ALA A 107 -2.33 -12.40 19.99
C ALA A 107 -0.89 -11.99 20.30
N TYR A 108 -0.69 -11.12 21.30
CA TYR A 108 0.59 -10.48 21.58
C TYR A 108 1.36 -11.11 22.75
N ARG A 109 1.18 -12.41 23.00
CA ARG A 109 1.99 -13.12 24.00
C ARG A 109 3.48 -12.95 23.68
N LYS A 110 4.28 -12.58 24.69
CA LYS A 110 5.74 -12.53 24.55
C LYS A 110 6.21 -13.94 24.23
N LYS A 111 7.04 -14.08 23.20
CA LYS A 111 7.68 -15.36 22.87
C LYS A 111 8.50 -15.78 24.09
N ASP A 112 8.15 -16.90 24.73
CA ASP A 112 9.00 -17.47 25.77
C ASP A 112 10.38 -17.69 25.18
N MET A 113 11.35 -16.97 25.72
CA MET A 113 12.76 -17.15 25.42
C MET A 113 13.14 -18.52 25.98
N LYS A 114 13.04 -19.56 25.15
CA LYS A 114 13.55 -20.89 25.48
C LYS A 114 15.05 -20.74 25.75
N ASN A 115 15.42 -20.92 27.02
CA ASN A 115 16.80 -21.07 27.48
C ASN A 115 17.28 -22.50 27.21
#